data_AF-A0A238YCT8-F1
#
_entry.id   AF-A0A238YCT8-F1
#
_cell.length_a   1.000
_cell.length_b   1.000
_cell.length_c   1.000
_cell.angle_alpha   90.00
_cell.angle_beta   90.00
_cell.angle_gamma   90.00
#
_symmetry.space_group_name_H-M   'P 1'
#
loop_
_entity.id
_entity.type
_entity.pdbx_description
1 polymer ?
#
loop_
_entity_poly.entity_id
_entity_poly.type
_entity_poly.pdbx_seq_one_letter_code
_entity_poly.pdbx_strand_id
1 'polypeptide(L)' 'MAITKKLISMDKMLAEELSTVSKILGISQKEIVEKALDFYFDYLDVAVAEKISKEIKEGRMKVYEAKEVFRGLGIDV' A
#
# COMPACT_ATOMS: atom_id res chain seq x y z
N MET A 1 -17.07 3.99 -1.01
CA MET A 1 -15.75 4.02 -0.35
C MET A 1 -15.50 5.41 0.22
N ALA A 2 -14.86 5.50 1.39
CA ALA A 2 -14.42 6.78 1.93
C ALA A 2 -13.22 7.31 1.12
N ILE A 3 -13.21 8.61 0.79
CA ILE A 3 -12.12 9.25 0.06
C ILE A 3 -11.22 9.99 1.05
N THR A 4 -9.94 9.66 1.08
CA THR A 4 -8.93 10.39 1.87
C THR A 4 -8.07 11.22 0.93
N LYS A 5 -7.90 12.51 1.24
CA LYS A 5 -7.04 13.41 0.47
C LYS A 5 -5.60 13.37 1.02
N LYS A 6 -4.63 13.32 0.12
CA LYS A 6 -3.20 13.44 0.44
C LYS A 6 -2.57 14.47 -0.49
N LEU A 7 -1.75 15.35 0.08
CA LEU A 7 -0.90 16.26 -0.68
C LEU A 7 0.46 15.58 -0.86
N ILE A 8 0.93 15.49 -2.10
CA ILE A 8 2.19 14.83 -2.45
C ILE A 8 3.00 15.80 -3.30
N SER A 9 4.27 15.97 -2.93
CA SER A 9 5.25 16.66 -3.77
C SER A 9 5.90 15.63 -4.71
N MET A 10 6.12 16.01 -5.97
CA MET A 10 6.80 15.19 -6.96
C MET A 10 7.68 16.06 -7.86
N ASP A 11 8.57 15.42 -8.61
CA ASP A 11 9.39 16.10 -9.61
C ASP A 11 8.50 16.83 -10.64
N LYS A 12 8.96 18.00 -11.08
CA LYS A 12 8.20 18.86 -11.99
C LYS A 12 7.94 18.17 -13.34
N MET A 13 8.94 17.51 -13.91
CA MET A 13 8.79 16.85 -15.21
C MET A 13 7.78 15.69 -15.10
N LEU A 14 7.84 14.92 -14.01
CA LEU A 14 6.87 13.85 -13.75
C LEU A 14 5.44 14.39 -13.60
N ALA A 15 5.25 15.53 -12.93
CA ALA A 15 3.93 16.17 -12.81
C ALA A 15 3.38 16.63 -14.17
N GLU A 16 4.25 17.18 -15.03
CA GLU A 16 3.89 17.60 -16.39
C GLU A 16 3.55 16.39 -17.27
N GLU A 17 4.29 15.30 -17.16
CA GLU A 17 4.00 14.04 -17.85
C GLU A 17 2.66 13.45 -17.39
N LEU A 18 2.42 13.36 -16.07
CA LEU A 18 1.14 12.92 -15.51
C LEU A 18 -0.04 13.73 -16.06
N SER A 19 0.12 15.05 -16.13
CA SER A 19 -0.88 15.95 -16.71
C SER A 19 -1.12 15.68 -18.19
N THR A 20 -0.06 15.40 -18.94
CA THR A 20 -0.12 15.10 -20.38
C THR A 20 -0.80 13.77 -20.65
N VAL A 21 -0.39 12.71 -19.95
CA VAL A 21 -0.98 11.37 -20.06
C VAL A 21 -2.45 11.38 -19.67
N SER A 22 -2.80 12.08 -18.58
CA SER A 22 -4.20 12.28 -18.14
C SER A 22 -5.07 12.87 -19.25
N LYS A 23 -4.59 13.91 -19.94
CA LYS A 23 -5.33 14.53 -21.05
C LYS A 23 -5.49 13.59 -22.25
N ILE A 24 -4.42 12.87 -22.62
CA ILE A 24 -4.43 11.93 -23.75
C ILE A 24 -5.42 10.79 -23.51
N LEU A 25 -5.43 10.22 -22.31
CA LEU A 25 -6.28 9.09 -21.95
C LEU A 25 -7.71 9.51 -21.57
N GLY A 26 -7.96 10.80 -21.35
CA GLY A 26 -9.28 11.30 -20.94
C GLY A 26 -9.70 10.89 -19.52
N ILE A 27 -8.74 10.51 -18.67
CA ILE A 27 -8.98 10.12 -17.27
C ILE A 27 -8.30 11.09 -16.31
N SER A 28 -8.77 11.15 -15.07
CA SER A 28 -8.20 12.07 -14.08
C SER A 28 -6.76 11.67 -13.70
N GLN A 29 -5.92 12.66 -13.38
CA GLN A 29 -4.59 12.40 -12.81
C GLN A 29 -4.68 11.55 -11.53
N LYS A 30 -5.73 11.77 -10.72
CA LYS A 30 -6.03 10.98 -9.53
C LYS A 30 -6.13 9.49 -9.87
N GLU A 31 -6.90 9.14 -10.89
CA GLU A 31 -7.10 7.75 -11.31
C GLU A 31 -5.80 7.09 -11.79
N ILE A 32 -4.95 7.84 -12.50
CA ILE A 32 -3.63 7.34 -12.92
C ILE A 32 -2.76 7.05 -11.68
N VAL A 33 -2.71 7.99 -10.73
CA VAL A 33 -1.92 7.84 -9.50
C VAL A 33 -2.43 6.66 -8.67
N GLU A 34 -3.75 6.51 -8.52
CA GLU A 34 -4.36 5.36 -7.82
C GLU A 34 -3.93 4.03 -8.47
N LYS A 35 -4.12 3.87 -9.79
CA LYS A 35 -3.72 2.66 -10.51
C LYS A 35 -2.22 2.36 -10.43
N ALA A 36 -1.38 3.40 -10.51
CA ALA A 36 0.06 3.25 -10.42
C ALA A 36 0.51 2.81 -9.03
N LEU A 37 -0.10 3.36 -7.97
CA LEU A 37 0.18 2.95 -6.59
C LEU A 37 -0.31 1.53 -6.32
N ASP A 38 -1.50 1.17 -6.77
CA ASP A 38 -2.03 -0.19 -6.63
C ASP A 38 -1.08 -1.21 -7.28
N PHE A 39 -0.70 -0.98 -8.54
CA PHE A 39 0.25 -1.83 -9.24
C PHE A 39 1.61 -1.93 -8.53
N TYR A 40 2.13 -0.81 -8.02
CA TYR A 40 3.40 -0.81 -7.32
C TYR A 40 3.33 -1.52 -5.97
N PHE A 41 2.22 -1.41 -5.25
CA PHE A 41 2.02 -2.12 -3.99
C PHE A 41 1.89 -3.63 -4.20
N ASP A 42 1.17 -4.09 -5.23
CA ASP A 42 1.11 -5.51 -5.58
C ASP A 42 2.52 -6.09 -5.84
N TYR A 43 3.38 -5.31 -6.50
CA TYR A 43 4.78 -5.69 -6.71
C TYR A 43 5.58 -5.73 -5.40
N LEU A 44 5.35 -4.77 -4.51
CA LEU A 44 6.08 -4.65 -3.24
C LEU A 44 5.62 -5.63 -2.16
N ASP A 45 4.44 -6.25 -2.29
CA ASP A 45 3.92 -7.20 -1.30
C ASP A 45 4.92 -8.30 -0.95
N VAL A 46 5.65 -8.82 -1.96
CA VAL A 46 6.70 -9.83 -1.77
C VAL A 46 7.84 -9.27 -0.92
N ALA A 47 8.34 -8.09 -1.24
CA ALA A 47 9.45 -7.46 -0.49
C ALA A 47 9.06 -7.16 0.97
N VAL A 48 7.80 -6.75 1.19
CA VAL A 48 7.26 -6.53 2.53
C VAL A 48 7.16 -7.87 3.29
N ALA A 49 6.64 -8.92 2.66
CA ALA A 49 6.51 -10.25 3.26
C ALA A 49 7.88 -10.85 3.63
N GLU A 50 8.89 -10.70 2.77
CA GLU A 50 10.26 -11.12 3.03
C GLU A 50 10.86 -10.40 4.24
N LYS A 51 10.67 -9.08 4.31
CA LYS A 51 11.14 -8.28 5.44
C LYS A 51 10.49 -8.73 6.76
N ILE A 52 9.17 -8.90 6.77
CA ILE A 52 8.43 -9.39 7.95
C ILE A 52 8.94 -10.76 8.37
N SER A 53 9.09 -11.69 7.42
CA SER A 53 9.60 -13.05 7.68
C SER A 53 10.99 -13.03 8.31
N LYS A 54 11.87 -12.15 7.82
CA LYS A 54 13.21 -11.97 8.39
C LYS A 54 13.15 -11.42 9.82
N GLU A 55 12.32 -10.42 10.08
CA GLU A 55 12.18 -9.84 11.42
C GLU A 55 11.62 -10.84 12.45
N ILE A 56 10.72 -11.74 12.04
CA ILE A 56 10.25 -12.85 12.86
C ILE A 56 11.39 -13.82 13.16
N LYS A 57 12.14 -14.24 12.13
CA LYS A 57 13.28 -15.16 12.28
C LYS A 57 14.37 -14.61 13.19
N GLU A 58 14.62 -13.30 13.13
CA GLU A 58 15.61 -12.60 13.94
C GLU A 58 15.08 -12.21 15.34
N GLY A 59 13.83 -12.59 15.68
CA GLY A 59 13.22 -12.35 16.99
C GLY A 59 12.86 -10.89 17.27
N ARG A 60 12.93 -10.01 16.26
CA ARG A 60 12.55 -8.59 16.37
C ARG A 60 11.05 -8.37 16.25
N MET A 61 10.34 -9.34 15.68
CA MET A 61 8.88 -9.36 15.60
C MET A 61 8.36 -10.67 16.19
N LYS A 62 7.28 -10.59 16.98
CA LYS A 62 6.60 -11.77 17.53
C LYS A 62 5.30 -12.03 16.78
N VAL A 63 5.05 -13.29 16.50
CA VAL A 63 3.74 -13.77 16.06
C VAL A 63 3.01 -14.38 17.26
N TYR A 64 1.69 -14.26 17.28
CA TYR A 64 0.84 -14.84 18.31
C TYR A 64 -0.12 -15.82 17.65
N GLU A 65 -0.44 -16.89 18.37
CA GLU A 65 -1.42 -17.86 17.92
C GLU A 65 -2.80 -17.19 17.80
N ALA A 66 -3.49 -17.41 16.68
CA ALA A 66 -4.76 -16.75 16.41
C ALA A 66 -5.78 -16.99 17.55
N LYS A 67 -5.83 -18.21 18.08
CA LYS A 67 -6.68 -18.59 19.22
C LYS A 67 -6.40 -17.75 20.48
N GLU A 68 -5.14 -17.44 20.75
CA GLU A 68 -4.78 -16.62 21.91
C GLU A 68 -5.21 -15.17 21.71
N VAL A 69 -5.05 -14.65 20.49
CA VAL A 69 -5.49 -13.31 20.10
C VAL A 69 -7.01 -13.20 20.21
N PHE A 70 -7.77 -14.14 19.64
CA PHE A 70 -9.24 -14.13 19.69
C PHE A 70 -9.78 -14.20 21.11
N ARG A 71 -9.23 -15.08 21.95
CA ARG A 71 -9.55 -15.15 23.38
C ARG A 71 -9.28 -13.81 24.08
N GLY A 72 -8.16 -13.16 23.79
CA GLY A 72 -7.82 -11.85 24.36
C GLY A 72 -8.74 -10.71 23.90
N LEU A 73 -9.29 -10.81 22.70
CA LEU A 73 -10.22 -9.84 22.12
C LEU A 73 -11.70 -10.13 22.42
N GLY A 74 -12.01 -11.27 23.07
CA GLY A 74 -13.40 -11.68 23.34
C GLY A 74 -14.17 -12.10 22.08
N ILE A 75 -13.46 -12.56 21.05
CA ILE A 75 -14.05 -13.06 19.81
C ILE A 75 -14.21 -14.58 19.96
N ASP A 76 -15.44 -15.08 19.81
CA ASP A 76 -15.75 -16.52 19.85
C ASP A 76 -15.71 -17.08 18.41
N VAL A 77 -14.71 -17.91 18.12
CA VAL A 77 -14.40 -18.50 16.80
C VAL A 77 -13.97 -19.95 16.93
#